data_AF-A0A1E5FYA3-F1
#
_entry.id   AF-A0A1E5FYA3-F1
#
_cell.length_a   1.000
_cell.length_b   1.000
_cell.length_c   1.000
_cell.angle_alpha   90.00
_cell.angle_beta   90.00
_cell.angle_gamma   90.00
#
_symmetry.space_group_name_H-M   'P 1'
#
loop_
_entity.id
_entity.type
_entity.pdbx_description
1 polymer ?
#
loop_
_entity_poly.entity_id
_entity_poly.type
_entity_poly.pdbx_seq_one_letter_code
_entity_poly.pdbx_strand_id
1 'polypeptide(L)'
;MNNYRKTLLALPLIILAGCNSSSNSGSSSGNTATKAQVKPKADYVFSSVKLGKLYQEREELQESMKLTYDGVQYDKIQFAEDISEKQKVVRLASRLGQSVDLYFPDAGFDSCGIYTESKGLDVFDCSAALRSVSNETTLIQTKTNSAKAVELEYQNELSQYVTSLGSTILSNTKNGNKVTITTSFAFNAFYRDVLKETGAVERIQSTLGASTYSQLFDIVKLYPGSEMTLKFTNHIGGSADDEINMYTGRMIHHNKMTTIVTATGSVFSGGTDLFAAGNPRVLQRADTSKAIELNKQVGVHSWAEDDKTAKDFPYKNESHRKQATYFKKVMGDTGIDFYIFTLDSAPASGEHWVTKADSDKYDFITRIE
;
A
#
# COMPACT_ATOMS: atom_id res chain seq x y z
N MET A 1 19.39 12.83 9.40
CA MET A 1 18.40 12.81 10.50
C MET A 1 17.32 13.89 10.36
N ASN A 2 17.62 15.16 10.01
CA ASN A 2 16.56 16.18 9.74
C ASN A 2 15.76 16.02 8.42
N ASN A 3 16.16 15.11 7.52
CA ASN A 3 15.47 14.89 6.24
C ASN A 3 14.30 13.90 6.35
N TYR A 4 14.37 12.88 7.23
CA TYR A 4 13.32 11.87 7.39
C TYR A 4 11.97 12.49 7.82
N ARG A 5 12.00 13.50 8.70
CA ARG A 5 10.81 14.23 9.15
C ARG A 5 10.09 15.02 8.05
N LYS A 6 10.73 15.28 6.91
CA LYS A 6 10.15 16.10 5.82
C LYS A 6 9.76 15.29 4.58
N THR A 7 10.21 14.04 4.45
CA THR A 7 9.98 13.23 3.25
C THR A 7 8.94 12.13 3.41
N LEU A 8 8.48 11.84 4.64
CA LEU A 8 7.46 10.81 4.93
C LEU A 8 6.16 11.34 5.56
N LEU A 9 5.93 12.65 5.51
CA LEU A 9 4.65 13.27 5.87
C LEU A 9 3.63 13.02 4.74
N ALA A 10 3.09 11.81 4.67
CA ALA A 10 1.84 11.46 4.00
C ALA A 10 1.52 9.98 4.28
N LEU A 11 1.30 9.63 5.54
CA LEU A 11 0.58 8.40 5.90
C LEU A 11 -0.85 8.82 6.26
N PRO A 12 -1.88 8.40 5.51
CA PRO A 12 -3.25 8.67 5.93
C PRO A 12 -3.55 7.78 7.16
N LEU A 13 -3.71 8.40 8.33
CA LEU A 13 -4.36 7.74 9.46
C LEU A 13 -5.79 7.38 9.03
N ILE A 14 -6.07 6.08 8.90
CA ILE A 14 -7.44 5.58 8.69
C ILE A 14 -8.16 5.67 10.04
N ILE A 15 -8.83 6.79 10.30
CA ILE A 15 -9.74 6.91 11.43
C ILE A 15 -11.09 6.32 11.02
N LEU A 16 -11.42 5.14 11.53
CA LEU A 16 -12.75 4.55 11.48
C LEU A 16 -13.51 4.89 12.77
N ALA A 17 -14.48 5.80 12.69
CA ALA A 17 -15.57 5.87 13.67
C ALA A 17 -16.84 6.55 13.12
N GLY A 18 -17.93 5.78 13.08
CA GLY A 18 -19.23 6.14 13.66
C GLY A 18 -20.11 7.18 12.96
N CYS A 19 -21.23 6.71 12.41
CA CYS A 19 -22.37 7.50 11.92
C CYS A 19 -22.96 8.45 12.98
N ASN A 20 -23.43 9.65 12.56
CA ASN A 20 -24.83 10.04 12.72
C ASN A 20 -25.24 11.24 11.83
N SER A 21 -26.48 11.17 11.32
CA SER A 21 -27.14 12.17 10.47
C SER A 21 -27.67 13.37 11.26
N SER A 22 -27.61 14.57 10.66
CA SER A 22 -28.72 15.53 10.72
C SER A 22 -28.65 16.56 9.59
N SER A 23 -29.76 16.65 8.88
CA SER A 23 -30.10 17.56 7.79
C SER A 23 -30.06 19.05 8.18
N ASN A 24 -29.69 19.93 7.24
CA ASN A 24 -30.46 21.16 7.05
C ASN A 24 -30.43 21.69 5.61
N SER A 25 -31.62 22.03 5.13
CA SER A 25 -31.94 22.61 3.83
C SER A 25 -31.60 24.10 3.77
N GLY A 26 -31.04 24.55 2.64
CA GLY A 26 -30.85 25.97 2.36
C GLY A 26 -30.65 26.22 0.86
N SER A 27 -31.75 26.53 0.19
CA SER A 27 -31.79 26.96 -1.21
C SER A 27 -31.18 28.36 -1.38
N SER A 28 -30.23 28.54 -2.29
CA SER A 28 -29.98 29.83 -2.92
C SER A 28 -29.55 29.65 -4.39
N SER A 29 -30.46 30.05 -5.26
CA SER A 29 -30.27 30.23 -6.70
C SER A 29 -29.35 31.42 -6.97
N GLY A 30 -28.25 31.21 -7.70
CA GLY A 30 -27.36 32.28 -8.13
C GLY A 30 -26.45 31.86 -9.29
N ASN A 31 -26.77 32.37 -10.49
CA ASN A 31 -25.93 32.53 -11.69
C ASN A 31 -24.62 31.70 -11.80
N THR A 32 -24.70 30.60 -12.54
CA THR A 32 -23.55 29.84 -13.02
C THR A 32 -22.87 30.56 -14.20
N ALA A 33 -21.99 31.52 -13.89
CA ALA A 33 -20.81 31.71 -14.71
C ALA A 33 -19.86 30.55 -14.35
N THR A 34 -19.71 29.57 -15.24
CA THR A 34 -18.74 28.47 -15.09
C THR A 34 -17.33 29.06 -15.04
N LYS A 35 -16.86 29.42 -13.83
CA LYS A 35 -15.42 29.59 -13.58
C LYS A 35 -14.77 28.30 -14.01
N ALA A 36 -13.92 28.35 -15.03
CA ALA A 36 -13.14 27.20 -15.45
C ALA A 36 -12.49 26.59 -14.20
N GLN A 37 -12.79 25.33 -13.91
CA GLN A 37 -12.20 24.63 -12.78
C GLN A 37 -10.69 24.69 -12.97
N VAL A 38 -10.00 25.41 -12.08
CA VAL A 38 -8.55 25.48 -12.10
C VAL A 38 -8.06 24.04 -11.93
N LYS A 39 -7.26 23.51 -12.86
CA LYS A 39 -6.69 22.16 -12.76
C LYS A 39 -5.23 22.25 -12.34
N PRO A 40 -4.68 21.28 -11.60
CA PRO A 40 -3.24 21.22 -11.32
C PRO A 40 -2.43 21.07 -12.61
N LYS A 41 -1.24 21.66 -12.62
CA LYS A 41 -0.30 21.48 -13.74
C LYS A 41 0.37 20.11 -13.65
N ALA A 42 0.51 19.45 -14.79
CA ALA A 42 1.20 18.18 -14.96
C ALA A 42 2.65 18.39 -15.40
N ASP A 43 3.44 19.07 -14.55
CA ASP A 43 4.80 19.53 -14.83
C ASP A 43 5.81 19.13 -13.72
N TYR A 44 5.48 18.11 -12.94
CA TYR A 44 6.40 17.51 -11.99
C TYR A 44 7.44 16.64 -12.72
N VAL A 45 8.69 16.67 -12.25
CA VAL A 45 9.80 15.92 -12.88
C VAL A 45 10.12 14.68 -12.04
N PHE A 46 9.61 13.53 -12.48
CA PHE A 46 10.06 12.23 -11.97
C PHE A 46 11.48 11.93 -12.50
N SER A 47 12.42 11.61 -11.62
CA SER A 47 13.81 11.36 -12.00
C SER A 47 14.39 10.12 -11.31
N SER A 48 15.34 9.46 -11.96
CA SER A 48 16.10 8.35 -11.37
C SER A 48 16.89 8.78 -10.13
N VAL A 49 17.33 10.04 -10.07
CA VAL A 49 18.02 10.60 -8.90
C VAL A 49 17.10 10.67 -7.69
N LYS A 50 15.86 11.15 -7.86
CA LYS A 50 14.89 11.22 -6.74
C LYS A 50 14.46 9.81 -6.34
N LEU A 51 14.21 8.93 -7.30
CA LEU A 51 13.93 7.52 -7.05
C LEU A 51 15.05 6.81 -6.29
N GLY A 52 16.32 7.04 -6.66
CA GLY A 52 17.47 6.43 -5.98
C GLY A 52 17.57 6.86 -4.52
N LYS A 53 17.28 8.13 -4.20
CA LYS A 53 17.21 8.61 -2.81
C LYS A 53 16.07 7.96 -2.04
N LEU A 54 14.89 7.90 -2.64
CA LEU A 54 13.74 7.25 -2.00
C LEU A 54 14.05 5.78 -1.72
N TYR A 55 14.68 5.09 -2.67
CA TYR A 55 15.05 3.69 -2.51
C TYR A 55 16.07 3.48 -1.38
N GLN A 56 17.11 4.32 -1.32
CA GLN A 56 18.10 4.27 -0.24
C GLN A 56 17.45 4.46 1.15
N GLU A 57 16.53 5.41 1.29
CA GLU A 57 15.79 5.62 2.54
C GLU A 57 14.97 4.38 2.95
N ARG A 58 14.49 3.59 1.97
CA ARG A 58 13.67 2.39 2.20
C ARG A 58 14.54 1.16 2.47
N GLU A 59 15.75 1.11 1.93
CA GLU A 59 16.75 0.10 2.30
C GLU A 59 17.13 0.23 3.79
N GLU A 60 17.28 1.46 4.30
CA GLU A 60 17.52 1.69 5.74
C GLU A 60 16.37 1.14 6.61
N LEU A 61 15.11 1.19 6.13
CA LEU A 61 13.98 0.56 6.82
C LEU A 61 14.10 -0.97 6.83
N GLN A 62 14.57 -1.58 5.73
CA GLN A 62 14.73 -3.04 5.64
C GLN A 62 15.75 -3.58 6.65
N GLU A 63 16.73 -2.76 7.05
CA GLU A 63 17.79 -3.11 7.99
C GLU A 63 17.52 -2.55 9.41
N SER A 64 16.36 -1.92 9.63
CA SER A 64 16.06 -1.22 10.89
C SER A 64 15.72 -2.13 12.07
N MET A 65 15.60 -3.44 11.86
CA MET A 65 15.19 -4.40 12.87
C MET A 65 15.94 -5.72 12.73
N LYS A 66 16.40 -6.23 13.87
CA LYS A 66 17.15 -7.48 14.00
C LYS A 66 16.51 -8.33 15.08
N LEU A 67 16.15 -9.55 14.73
CA LEU A 67 15.60 -10.55 15.65
C LEU A 67 16.51 -11.78 15.67
N THR A 68 16.98 -12.18 16.85
CA THR A 68 17.56 -13.50 17.08
C THR A 68 16.55 -14.34 17.83
N TYR A 69 16.13 -15.46 17.24
CA TYR A 69 15.16 -16.39 17.80
C TYR A 69 15.56 -17.83 17.52
N ASP A 70 15.58 -18.67 18.56
CA ASP A 70 15.87 -20.11 18.43
C ASP A 70 17.24 -20.36 17.77
N GLY A 71 18.23 -19.49 18.03
CA GLY A 71 19.57 -19.54 17.46
C GLY A 71 19.69 -19.03 16.02
N VAL A 72 18.62 -18.52 15.42
CA VAL A 72 18.60 -17.95 14.06
C VAL A 72 18.47 -16.44 14.11
N GLN A 73 19.32 -15.74 13.37
CA GLN A 73 19.24 -14.30 13.18
C GLN A 73 18.44 -13.95 11.91
N TYR A 74 17.48 -13.06 12.06
CA TYR A 74 16.68 -12.45 11.00
C TYR A 74 16.95 -10.94 11.03
N ASP A 75 17.61 -10.43 9.99
CA ASP A 75 18.16 -9.07 9.93
C ASP A 75 17.68 -8.28 8.71
N LYS A 76 16.70 -8.81 7.97
CA LYS A 76 16.09 -8.14 6.83
C LYS A 76 14.56 -8.15 6.91
N ILE A 77 13.94 -6.97 6.99
CA ILE A 77 12.48 -6.84 6.83
C ILE A 77 12.12 -7.01 5.36
N GLN A 78 11.23 -7.96 5.07
CA GLN A 78 10.71 -8.20 3.72
C GLN A 78 9.37 -7.47 3.49
N PHE A 79 8.49 -7.50 4.49
CA PHE A 79 7.14 -6.97 4.43
C PHE A 79 6.71 -6.48 5.80
N ALA A 80 5.78 -5.54 5.84
CA ALA A 80 5.11 -5.15 7.06
C ALA A 80 3.66 -4.70 6.76
N GLU A 81 2.76 -4.91 7.71
CA GLU A 81 1.36 -4.52 7.63
C GLU A 81 0.86 -4.04 8.99
N ASP A 82 0.05 -2.98 8.99
CA ASP A 82 -0.68 -2.57 10.19
C ASP A 82 -1.90 -3.48 10.39
N ILE A 83 -1.98 -4.11 11.57
CA ILE A 83 -3.15 -4.87 12.02
C ILE A 83 -4.19 -3.91 12.61
N SER A 84 -3.71 -2.88 13.30
CA SER A 84 -4.52 -1.78 13.86
C SER A 84 -3.65 -0.53 14.00
N GLU A 85 -4.22 0.58 14.48
CA GLU A 85 -3.47 1.81 14.77
C GLU A 85 -2.28 1.64 15.74
N LYS A 86 -2.18 0.50 16.43
CA LYS A 86 -1.15 0.26 17.44
C LYS A 86 -0.44 -1.08 17.30
N GLN A 87 -0.75 -1.86 16.29
CA GLN A 87 -0.23 -3.22 16.15
C GLN A 87 0.13 -3.46 14.71
N LYS A 88 1.33 -3.98 14.47
CA LYS A 88 1.80 -4.34 13.15
C LYS A 88 2.39 -5.74 13.14
N VAL A 89 2.43 -6.34 11.96
CA VAL A 89 3.15 -7.59 11.71
C VAL A 89 4.28 -7.32 10.73
N VAL A 90 5.46 -7.82 11.05
CA VAL A 90 6.70 -7.59 10.29
C VAL A 90 7.29 -8.93 9.89
N ARG A 91 7.41 -9.20 8.59
CA ARG A 91 8.12 -10.39 8.10
C ARG A 91 9.61 -10.12 8.06
N LEU A 92 10.36 -10.82 8.88
CA LEU A 92 11.82 -10.78 8.91
C LEU A 92 12.40 -12.03 8.24
N ALA A 93 13.46 -11.86 7.46
CA ALA A 93 14.21 -12.92 6.83
C ALA A 93 15.64 -13.02 7.37
N SER A 94 16.11 -14.27 7.46
CA SER A 94 17.50 -14.61 7.71
C SER A 94 18.30 -14.61 6.41
N ARG A 95 19.63 -14.60 6.54
CA ARG A 95 20.56 -14.75 5.41
C ARG A 95 20.42 -16.07 4.65
N LEU A 96 19.86 -17.10 5.29
CA LEU A 96 19.62 -18.41 4.68
C LEU A 96 18.22 -18.54 4.06
N GLY A 97 17.43 -17.45 4.02
CA GLY A 97 16.10 -17.42 3.40
C GLY A 97 14.97 -17.95 4.28
N GLN A 98 15.24 -18.32 5.54
CA GLN A 98 14.18 -18.58 6.52
C GLN A 98 13.49 -17.27 6.90
N SER A 99 12.18 -17.30 7.11
CA SER A 99 11.40 -16.12 7.51
C SER A 99 10.52 -16.39 8.73
N VAL A 100 10.29 -15.35 9.52
CA VAL A 100 9.35 -15.33 10.65
C VAL A 100 8.48 -14.08 10.57
N ASP A 101 7.25 -14.18 11.05
CA ASP A 101 6.37 -13.03 11.22
C ASP A 101 6.42 -12.57 12.67
N LEU A 102 6.98 -11.39 12.90
CA LEU A 102 7.02 -10.74 14.20
C LEU A 102 5.74 -9.92 14.37
N TYR A 103 4.90 -10.33 15.32
CA TYR A 103 3.82 -9.52 15.85
C TYR A 103 4.41 -8.49 16.82
N PHE A 104 4.35 -7.22 16.41
CA PHE A 104 5.02 -6.12 17.06
C PHE A 104 4.02 -5.01 17.37
N PRO A 105 3.66 -4.82 18.64
CA PRO A 105 2.82 -3.69 19.03
C PRO A 105 3.64 -2.40 19.19
N ASP A 106 3.02 -1.28 18.89
CA ASP A 106 3.53 0.04 19.27
C ASP A 106 3.54 0.19 20.81
N ALA A 107 4.20 1.23 21.32
CA ALA A 107 4.39 1.43 22.76
C ALA A 107 3.06 1.37 23.54
N GLY A 108 2.97 0.48 24.54
CA GLY A 108 1.79 0.32 25.41
C GLY A 108 1.16 -1.07 25.45
N PHE A 109 1.69 -2.05 24.71
CA PHE A 109 1.33 -3.46 24.87
C PHE A 109 2.50 -4.26 25.43
N ASP A 110 2.16 -5.24 26.27
CA ASP A 110 3.14 -6.00 27.05
C ASP A 110 3.60 -7.30 26.36
N SER A 111 2.98 -7.68 25.24
CA SER A 111 3.19 -8.99 24.62
C SER A 111 3.46 -8.89 23.12
N CYS A 112 4.56 -9.52 22.71
CA CYS A 112 4.97 -9.68 21.33
C CYS A 112 4.92 -11.17 20.95
N GLY A 113 4.95 -11.49 19.66
CA GLY A 113 4.90 -12.87 19.20
C GLY A 113 5.73 -13.12 17.97
N ILE A 114 6.27 -14.32 17.87
CA ILE A 114 7.02 -14.79 16.70
C ILE A 114 6.21 -15.95 16.12
N TYR A 115 5.76 -15.79 14.88
CA TYR A 115 4.95 -16.77 14.19
C TYR A 115 5.71 -17.40 13.03
N THR A 116 5.57 -18.71 12.91
CA THR A 116 5.81 -19.44 11.65
C THR A 116 4.68 -20.42 11.44
N GLU A 117 4.32 -20.70 10.19
CA GLU A 117 3.26 -21.67 9.89
C GLU A 117 3.58 -23.08 10.45
N SER A 118 4.86 -23.45 10.52
CA SER A 118 5.29 -24.75 11.05
C SER A 118 5.28 -24.89 12.57
N LYS A 119 5.49 -23.79 13.32
CA LYS A 119 5.64 -23.81 14.79
C LYS A 119 4.50 -23.11 15.53
N GLY A 120 3.62 -22.40 14.82
CA GLY A 120 2.60 -21.55 15.42
C GLY A 120 3.18 -20.26 16.00
N LEU A 121 2.40 -19.61 16.87
CA LEU A 121 2.76 -18.38 17.57
C LEU A 121 3.49 -18.69 18.89
N ASP A 122 4.69 -18.16 19.04
CA ASP A 122 5.51 -18.24 20.25
C ASP A 122 5.61 -16.84 20.87
N VAL A 123 5.11 -16.68 22.10
CA VAL A 123 4.84 -15.36 22.69
C VAL A 123 5.94 -15.00 23.68
N PHE A 124 6.37 -13.73 23.70
CA PHE A 124 7.33 -13.21 24.67
C PHE A 124 6.90 -11.86 25.24
N ASP A 125 7.38 -11.56 26.45
CA ASP A 125 7.18 -10.27 27.10
C ASP A 125 8.01 -9.21 26.40
N CYS A 126 7.35 -8.16 25.93
CA CYS A 126 7.98 -6.99 25.32
C CYS A 126 7.47 -5.68 25.94
N SER A 127 7.02 -5.76 27.20
CA SER A 127 6.64 -4.64 28.03
C SER A 127 7.77 -3.62 28.20
N ALA A 128 7.41 -2.42 28.63
CA ALA A 128 8.38 -1.36 28.89
C ALA A 128 9.48 -1.77 29.90
N ALA A 129 9.21 -2.73 30.79
CA ALA A 129 10.16 -3.20 31.79
C ALA A 129 11.35 -3.98 31.20
N LEU A 130 11.16 -4.61 30.03
CA LEU A 130 12.20 -5.39 29.34
C LEU A 130 12.91 -4.60 28.24
N ARG A 131 12.50 -3.36 27.98
CA ARG A 131 13.08 -2.50 26.93
C ARG A 131 14.28 -1.73 27.47
N SER A 132 15.44 -2.02 26.91
CA SER A 132 16.64 -1.18 27.05
C SER A 132 16.64 -0.14 25.93
N VAL A 133 16.21 1.09 26.24
CA VAL A 133 16.02 2.17 25.26
C VAL A 133 17.21 3.12 25.28
N SER A 134 17.87 3.28 24.14
CA SER A 134 18.83 4.36 23.85
C SER A 134 18.16 5.48 23.03
N ASN A 135 18.90 6.51 22.63
CA ASN A 135 18.33 7.53 21.73
C ASN A 135 18.01 6.94 20.35
N GLU A 136 18.84 6.01 19.86
CA GLU A 136 18.78 5.48 18.51
C GLU A 136 18.02 4.14 18.42
N THR A 137 18.19 3.27 19.42
CA THR A 137 17.71 1.89 19.38
C THR A 137 16.94 1.48 20.64
N THR A 138 16.12 0.45 20.50
CA THR A 138 15.56 -0.31 21.62
C THR A 138 16.00 -1.76 21.51
N LEU A 139 16.47 -2.33 22.62
CA LEU A 139 16.82 -3.74 22.76
C LEU A 139 15.88 -4.44 23.75
N ILE A 140 15.43 -5.64 23.39
CA ILE A 140 14.64 -6.54 24.24
C ILE A 140 15.35 -7.90 24.26
N GLN A 141 15.71 -8.36 25.45
CA GLN A 141 16.30 -9.68 25.66
C GLN A 141 15.45 -10.47 26.66
N THR A 142 14.89 -11.59 26.21
CA THR A 142 13.94 -12.37 27.01
C THR A 142 13.87 -13.82 26.52
N LYS A 143 12.89 -14.57 27.03
CA LYS A 143 12.52 -15.88 26.52
C LYS A 143 11.04 -15.91 26.13
N THR A 144 10.72 -16.74 25.15
CA THR A 144 9.33 -17.04 24.83
C THR A 144 8.68 -17.95 25.87
N ASN A 145 7.36 -18.11 25.80
CA ASN A 145 6.61 -19.07 26.60
C ASN A 145 7.03 -20.54 26.35
N SER A 146 7.67 -20.84 25.20
CA SER A 146 8.34 -22.12 24.95
C SER A 146 9.82 -22.17 25.40
N ALA A 147 10.24 -21.22 26.24
CA ALA A 147 11.59 -21.11 26.83
C ALA A 147 12.73 -20.87 25.84
N LYS A 148 12.44 -20.44 24.61
CA LYS A 148 13.45 -20.11 23.60
C LYS A 148 13.96 -18.69 23.80
N ALA A 149 15.27 -18.49 23.63
CA ALA A 149 15.88 -17.17 23.74
C ALA A 149 15.41 -16.26 22.59
N VAL A 150 15.13 -15.00 22.94
CA VAL A 150 14.76 -13.92 22.02
C VAL A 150 15.66 -12.72 22.31
N GLU A 151 16.24 -12.18 21.24
CA GLU A 151 16.87 -10.87 21.23
C GLU A 151 16.26 -10.07 20.08
N LEU A 152 15.55 -8.99 20.39
CA LEU A 152 14.95 -8.09 19.40
C LEU A 152 15.58 -6.70 19.57
N GLU A 153 16.23 -6.22 18.53
CA GLU A 153 16.80 -4.88 18.43
C GLU A 153 16.15 -4.14 17.26
N TYR A 154 15.74 -2.89 17.46
CA TYR A 154 15.20 -2.06 16.39
C TYR A 154 15.55 -0.58 16.57
N GLN A 155 15.62 0.13 15.45
CA GLN A 155 15.81 1.58 15.45
C GLN A 155 14.51 2.30 15.81
N ASN A 156 14.58 3.19 16.80
CA ASN A 156 13.40 3.82 17.42
C ASN A 156 12.55 4.58 16.40
N GLU A 157 13.17 5.46 15.60
CA GLU A 157 12.46 6.26 14.60
C GLU A 157 12.01 5.40 13.41
N LEU A 158 12.91 4.59 12.85
CA LEU A 158 12.64 3.81 11.63
C LEU A 158 11.56 2.75 11.84
N SER A 159 11.45 2.18 13.04
CA SER A 159 10.44 1.17 13.37
C SER A 159 8.99 1.67 13.16
N GLN A 160 8.77 2.99 13.22
CA GLN A 160 7.45 3.60 13.00
C GLN A 160 7.05 3.60 11.51
N TYR A 161 8.03 3.48 10.60
CA TYR A 161 7.82 3.63 9.16
C TYR A 161 7.96 2.31 8.38
N VAL A 162 8.18 1.18 9.06
CA VAL A 162 8.43 -0.12 8.39
C VAL A 162 7.26 -0.56 7.51
N THR A 163 6.02 -0.13 7.79
CA THR A 163 4.85 -0.46 6.97
C THR A 163 4.84 0.22 5.60
N SER A 164 5.67 1.25 5.39
CA SER A 164 5.94 1.80 4.04
C SER A 164 6.60 0.80 3.08
N LEU A 165 7.14 -0.32 3.60
CA LEU A 165 7.59 -1.44 2.77
C LEU A 165 6.41 -2.16 2.09
N GLY A 166 5.24 -2.17 2.74
CA GLY A 166 4.03 -2.84 2.30
C GLY A 166 4.05 -4.36 2.52
N SER A 167 2.94 -5.00 2.16
CA SER A 167 2.68 -6.43 2.38
C SER A 167 2.23 -7.18 1.12
N THR A 168 2.11 -6.48 0.00
CA THR A 168 1.75 -7.08 -1.28
C THR A 168 2.96 -7.80 -1.87
N ILE A 169 2.84 -9.11 -2.04
CA ILE A 169 3.82 -9.96 -2.72
C ILE A 169 3.52 -9.99 -4.21
N LEU A 170 4.54 -9.79 -5.04
CA LEU A 170 4.51 -10.10 -6.47
C LEU A 170 5.19 -11.44 -6.75
N SER A 171 4.43 -12.39 -7.28
CA SER A 171 4.96 -13.64 -7.84
C SER A 171 4.87 -13.60 -9.36
N ASN A 172 5.77 -14.30 -10.06
CA ASN A 172 5.76 -14.35 -11.53
C ASN A 172 5.80 -15.79 -12.05
N THR A 173 5.17 -15.99 -13.20
CA THR A 173 5.31 -17.20 -14.03
C THR A 173 5.62 -16.77 -15.46
N LYS A 174 6.39 -17.59 -16.19
CA LYS A 174 6.76 -17.33 -17.58
C LYS A 174 6.30 -18.48 -18.49
N ASN A 175 5.64 -18.12 -19.59
CA ASN A 175 5.29 -19.05 -20.67
C ASN A 175 5.66 -18.40 -22.02
N GLY A 176 6.72 -18.92 -22.66
CA GLY A 176 7.30 -18.28 -23.84
C GLY A 176 7.76 -16.85 -23.55
N ASN A 177 7.28 -15.87 -24.33
CA ASN A 177 7.57 -14.45 -24.13
C ASN A 177 6.61 -13.76 -23.14
N LYS A 178 5.66 -14.49 -22.55
CA LYS A 178 4.64 -13.93 -21.67
C LYS A 178 5.01 -14.15 -20.21
N VAL A 179 4.99 -13.08 -19.43
CA VAL A 179 5.19 -13.10 -17.98
C VAL A 179 3.88 -12.68 -17.31
N THR A 180 3.34 -13.55 -16.47
CA THR A 180 2.19 -13.22 -15.63
C THR A 180 2.67 -12.96 -14.22
N ILE A 181 2.39 -11.76 -13.72
CA ILE A 181 2.65 -11.31 -12.36
C ILE A 181 1.34 -11.38 -11.59
N THR A 182 1.34 -11.97 -10.41
CA THR A 182 0.15 -12.10 -9.56
C THR A 182 0.42 -11.54 -8.18
N THR A 183 -0.56 -10.83 -7.62
CA THR A 183 -0.48 -10.28 -6.26
C THR A 183 -1.00 -11.26 -5.22
N SER A 184 -0.35 -11.32 -4.06
CA SER A 184 -0.86 -12.01 -2.88
C SER A 184 -0.52 -11.25 -1.61
N PHE A 185 -1.20 -11.56 -0.51
CA PHE A 185 -0.92 -10.96 0.78
C PHE A 185 0.16 -11.74 1.54
N ALA A 186 1.16 -11.04 2.08
CA ALA A 186 2.26 -11.65 2.82
C ALA A 186 1.77 -12.42 4.06
N PHE A 187 0.78 -11.90 4.78
CA PHE A 187 0.42 -12.37 6.11
C PHE A 187 -0.85 -13.24 6.17
N ASN A 188 -1.25 -13.86 5.05
CA ASN A 188 -2.42 -14.75 5.00
C ASN A 188 -2.42 -15.84 6.10
N ALA A 189 -1.28 -16.51 6.30
CA ALA A 189 -1.16 -17.56 7.30
C ALA A 189 -1.26 -17.01 8.74
N PHE A 190 -0.60 -15.87 9.00
CA PHE A 190 -0.68 -15.18 10.28
C PHE A 190 -2.11 -14.74 10.60
N TYR A 191 -2.81 -14.08 9.67
CA TYR A 191 -4.18 -13.61 9.87
C TYR A 191 -5.13 -14.78 10.18
N ARG A 192 -5.01 -15.88 9.43
CA ARG A 192 -5.82 -17.08 9.64
C ARG A 192 -5.54 -17.73 11.00
N ASP A 193 -4.26 -17.92 11.35
CA ASP A 193 -3.89 -18.75 12.49
C ASP A 193 -3.86 -17.98 13.81
N VAL A 194 -3.50 -16.70 13.76
CA VAL A 194 -3.36 -15.81 14.93
C VAL A 194 -4.61 -14.96 15.12
N LEU A 195 -5.05 -14.23 14.09
CA LEU A 195 -6.19 -13.32 14.18
C LEU A 195 -7.55 -14.02 13.97
N LYS A 196 -7.53 -15.26 13.48
CA LYS A 196 -8.73 -16.03 13.09
C LYS A 196 -9.52 -15.37 11.97
N GLU A 197 -8.83 -14.61 11.12
CA GLU A 197 -9.40 -13.92 9.97
C GLU A 197 -9.04 -14.63 8.67
N THR A 198 -10.06 -14.98 7.89
CA THR A 198 -9.90 -15.71 6.63
C THR A 198 -10.26 -14.90 5.40
N GLY A 199 -10.72 -13.66 5.58
CA GLY A 199 -11.28 -12.86 4.49
C GLY A 199 -12.75 -13.17 4.15
N ALA A 200 -13.37 -14.13 4.85
CA ALA A 200 -14.72 -14.60 4.51
C ALA A 200 -15.85 -13.64 4.96
N VAL A 201 -15.63 -12.86 6.03
CA VAL A 201 -16.60 -11.89 6.55
C VAL A 201 -16.23 -10.49 6.08
N GLU A 202 -15.01 -10.05 6.40
CA GLU A 202 -14.43 -8.79 5.94
C GLU A 202 -13.21 -9.06 5.06
N ARG A 203 -12.99 -8.22 4.05
CA ARG A 203 -11.88 -8.40 3.12
C ARG A 203 -10.57 -8.09 3.81
N ILE A 204 -9.66 -9.05 3.79
CA ILE A 204 -8.25 -8.80 4.14
C ILE A 204 -7.61 -8.09 2.96
N GLN A 205 -7.07 -6.90 3.22
CA GLN A 205 -6.39 -6.07 2.23
C GLN A 205 -4.89 -6.16 2.43
N SER A 206 -4.14 -6.20 1.32
CA SER A 206 -2.69 -5.96 1.36
C SER A 206 -2.38 -4.53 0.98
N THR A 207 -1.25 -4.03 1.48
CA THR A 207 -0.77 -2.68 1.26
C THR A 207 0.40 -2.70 0.26
N LEU A 208 0.40 -1.74 -0.67
CA LEU A 208 1.51 -1.50 -1.60
C LEU A 208 2.58 -0.65 -0.92
N GLY A 209 3.85 -0.88 -1.27
CA GLY A 209 4.95 -0.11 -0.72
C GLY A 209 6.25 -0.33 -1.46
N ALA A 210 7.37 -0.02 -0.80
CA ALA A 210 8.69 -0.14 -1.38
C ALA A 210 9.01 -1.58 -1.86
N SER A 211 8.57 -2.60 -1.12
CA SER A 211 8.78 -3.99 -1.52
C SER A 211 8.07 -4.34 -2.83
N THR A 212 6.89 -3.76 -3.09
CA THR A 212 6.19 -3.95 -4.37
C THR A 212 7.00 -3.37 -5.54
N TYR A 213 7.59 -2.19 -5.36
CA TYR A 213 8.47 -1.58 -6.36
C TYR A 213 9.70 -2.46 -6.62
N SER A 214 10.39 -2.89 -5.55
CA SER A 214 11.58 -3.75 -5.66
C SER A 214 11.29 -5.04 -6.40
N GLN A 215 10.21 -5.73 -6.04
CA GLN A 215 9.83 -6.98 -6.69
C GLN A 215 9.47 -6.78 -8.17
N LEU A 216 8.74 -5.71 -8.50
CA LEU A 216 8.42 -5.42 -9.90
C LEU A 216 9.67 -5.08 -10.69
N PHE A 217 10.58 -4.29 -10.11
CA PHE A 217 11.87 -3.97 -10.72
C PHE A 217 12.67 -5.23 -11.05
N ASP A 218 12.78 -6.16 -10.10
CA ASP A 218 13.50 -7.42 -10.30
C ASP A 218 12.86 -8.27 -11.40
N ILE A 219 11.53 -8.36 -11.44
CA ILE A 219 10.80 -9.08 -12.50
C ILE A 219 11.06 -8.45 -13.87
N VAL A 220 10.96 -7.12 -13.98
CA VAL A 220 11.19 -6.39 -15.24
C VAL A 220 12.63 -6.57 -15.72
N LYS A 221 13.59 -6.50 -14.80
CA LYS A 221 15.01 -6.70 -15.09
C LYS A 221 15.32 -8.14 -15.51
N LEU A 222 14.64 -9.12 -14.92
CA LEU A 222 14.82 -10.55 -15.23
C LEU A 222 14.24 -10.92 -16.60
N TYR A 223 13.18 -10.23 -17.05
CA TYR A 223 12.48 -10.54 -18.29
C TYR A 223 12.36 -9.34 -19.25
N PRO A 224 13.49 -8.74 -19.68
CA PRO A 224 13.46 -7.57 -20.54
C PRO A 224 12.74 -7.87 -21.86
N GLY A 225 11.84 -6.99 -22.28
CA GLY A 225 11.09 -7.10 -23.55
C GLY A 225 9.98 -8.16 -23.57
N SER A 226 9.72 -8.85 -22.46
CA SER A 226 8.61 -9.80 -22.36
C SER A 226 7.25 -9.08 -22.31
N GLU A 227 6.21 -9.72 -22.84
CA GLU A 227 4.84 -9.26 -22.66
C GLU A 227 4.40 -9.54 -21.22
N MET A 228 4.16 -8.49 -20.44
CA MET A 228 3.85 -8.61 -19.02
C MET A 228 2.37 -8.35 -18.73
N THR A 229 1.79 -9.18 -17.86
CA THR A 229 0.44 -8.98 -17.32
C THR A 229 0.52 -8.95 -15.79
N LEU A 230 0.10 -7.85 -15.17
CA LEU A 230 -0.09 -7.74 -13.72
C LEU A 230 -1.54 -8.05 -13.36
N LYS A 231 -1.75 -9.14 -12.63
CA LYS A 231 -3.05 -9.57 -12.13
C LYS A 231 -3.15 -9.26 -10.64
N PHE A 232 -4.10 -8.41 -10.28
CA PHE A 232 -4.52 -8.21 -8.90
C PHE A 232 -5.41 -9.40 -8.49
N THR A 233 -4.84 -10.34 -7.75
CA THR A 233 -5.47 -11.62 -7.36
C THR A 233 -5.88 -11.69 -5.89
N ASN A 234 -5.63 -10.61 -5.16
CA ASN A 234 -6.13 -10.35 -3.80
C ASN A 234 -6.65 -8.91 -3.71
N HIS A 235 -7.16 -8.51 -2.54
CA HIS A 235 -7.62 -7.14 -2.31
C HIS A 235 -6.44 -6.23 -1.96
N ILE A 236 -6.21 -5.20 -2.77
CA ILE A 236 -5.23 -4.16 -2.52
C ILE A 236 -5.94 -2.96 -1.90
N GLY A 237 -5.59 -2.61 -0.66
CA GLY A 237 -6.22 -1.51 0.08
C GLY A 237 -5.71 -0.12 -0.30
N GLY A 238 -4.47 -0.03 -0.76
CA GLY A 238 -3.83 1.23 -1.11
C GLY A 238 -2.32 1.15 -1.08
N SER A 239 -1.67 2.29 -0.92
CA SER A 239 -0.22 2.42 -0.76
C SER A 239 0.12 3.06 0.58
N ALA A 240 1.15 2.52 1.24
CA ALA A 240 1.80 3.16 2.39
C ALA A 240 2.98 4.06 1.99
N ASP A 241 3.34 4.08 0.70
CA ASP A 241 4.35 4.97 0.12
C ASP A 241 3.88 5.47 -1.25
N ASP A 242 3.14 6.59 -1.25
CA ASP A 242 2.58 7.17 -2.47
C ASP A 242 3.65 7.64 -3.46
N GLU A 243 4.81 8.08 -2.97
CA GLU A 243 5.90 8.53 -3.83
C GLU A 243 6.45 7.37 -4.64
N ILE A 244 6.78 6.26 -3.99
CA ILE A 244 7.23 5.03 -4.66
C ILE A 244 6.11 4.43 -5.50
N ASN A 245 4.84 4.48 -5.06
CA ASN A 245 3.72 3.92 -5.81
C ASN A 245 3.58 4.56 -7.20
N MET A 246 3.76 5.89 -7.32
CA MET A 246 3.81 6.55 -8.62
C MET A 246 4.97 6.06 -9.50
N TYR A 247 6.14 5.76 -8.93
CA TYR A 247 7.24 5.15 -9.70
C TYR A 247 6.92 3.72 -10.13
N THR A 248 6.28 2.92 -9.27
CA THR A 248 5.77 1.57 -9.61
C THR A 248 4.80 1.65 -10.78
N GLY A 249 3.81 2.52 -10.73
CA GLY A 249 2.87 2.72 -11.83
C GLY A 249 3.55 3.19 -13.12
N ARG A 250 4.52 4.11 -13.04
CA ARG A 250 5.31 4.51 -14.21
C ARG A 250 6.10 3.35 -14.81
N MET A 251 6.57 2.40 -14.00
CA MET A 251 7.23 1.18 -14.48
C MET A 251 6.25 0.25 -15.21
N ILE A 252 5.04 0.06 -14.68
CA ILE A 252 3.94 -0.68 -15.34
C ILE A 252 3.65 -0.05 -16.72
N HIS A 253 3.44 1.26 -16.75
CA HIS A 253 3.13 1.98 -17.99
C HIS A 253 4.29 1.94 -19.00
N HIS A 254 5.53 2.15 -18.56
CA HIS A 254 6.71 2.13 -19.45
C HIS A 254 6.91 0.77 -20.12
N ASN A 255 6.65 -0.32 -19.38
CA ASN A 255 6.75 -1.68 -19.91
C ASN A 255 5.47 -2.15 -20.63
N LYS A 256 4.49 -1.26 -20.83
CA LYS A 256 3.23 -1.55 -21.54
C LYS A 256 2.51 -2.78 -20.99
N MET A 257 2.52 -2.94 -19.67
CA MET A 257 1.92 -4.11 -19.04
C MET A 257 0.40 -4.07 -19.17
N THR A 258 -0.23 -5.22 -19.37
CA THR A 258 -1.67 -5.36 -19.13
C THR A 258 -1.92 -5.39 -17.63
N THR A 259 -2.89 -4.63 -17.12
CA THR A 259 -3.36 -4.73 -15.73
C THR A 259 -4.73 -5.40 -15.70
N ILE A 260 -4.91 -6.35 -14.78
CA ILE A 260 -6.15 -7.10 -14.64
C ILE A 260 -6.56 -7.11 -13.17
N VAL A 261 -7.72 -6.54 -12.86
CA VAL A 261 -8.41 -6.83 -11.61
C VAL A 261 -9.19 -8.13 -11.82
N THR A 262 -8.76 -9.19 -11.16
CA THR A 262 -9.38 -10.52 -11.33
C THR A 262 -10.69 -10.63 -10.55
N ALA A 263 -11.46 -11.69 -10.79
CA ALA A 263 -12.72 -11.95 -10.07
C ALA A 263 -12.54 -12.08 -8.54
N THR A 264 -11.34 -12.43 -8.05
CA THR A 264 -11.02 -12.52 -6.61
C THR A 264 -10.24 -11.31 -6.10
N GLY A 265 -9.91 -10.37 -6.98
CA GLY A 265 -9.11 -9.20 -6.65
C GLY A 265 -9.93 -7.94 -6.51
N SER A 266 -9.34 -6.96 -5.83
CA SER A 266 -9.80 -5.57 -5.90
C SER A 266 -8.63 -4.61 -5.80
N VAL A 267 -8.81 -3.41 -6.30
CA VAL A 267 -7.86 -2.30 -6.15
C VAL A 267 -8.59 -1.10 -5.57
N PHE A 268 -7.97 -0.49 -4.56
CA PHE A 268 -8.47 0.71 -3.90
C PHE A 268 -7.31 1.69 -3.72
N SER A 269 -7.62 3.00 -3.69
CA SER A 269 -6.62 4.04 -3.47
C SER A 269 -5.40 3.90 -4.40
N GLY A 270 -4.17 3.87 -3.87
CA GLY A 270 -2.94 3.61 -4.64
C GLY A 270 -2.92 2.32 -5.46
N GLY A 271 -3.73 1.31 -5.12
CA GLY A 271 -3.94 0.15 -5.98
C GLY A 271 -4.62 0.51 -7.30
N THR A 272 -5.59 1.44 -7.24
CA THR A 272 -6.29 1.97 -8.42
C THR A 272 -5.32 2.75 -9.30
N ASP A 273 -4.33 3.44 -8.71
CA ASP A 273 -3.26 4.10 -9.46
C ASP A 273 -2.44 3.10 -10.28
N LEU A 274 -2.07 1.95 -9.69
CA LEU A 274 -1.35 0.90 -10.41
C LEU A 274 -2.21 0.24 -11.49
N PHE A 275 -3.49 0.03 -11.23
CA PHE A 275 -4.42 -0.44 -12.26
C PHE A 275 -4.51 0.56 -13.41
N ALA A 276 -4.63 1.87 -13.13
CA ALA A 276 -4.65 2.95 -14.11
C ALA A 276 -3.41 3.00 -15.01
N ALA A 277 -2.29 2.43 -14.56
CA ALA A 277 -1.04 2.41 -15.30
C ALA A 277 -0.97 1.37 -16.42
N GLY A 278 -1.89 0.41 -16.45
CA GLY A 278 -1.90 -0.65 -17.46
C GLY A 278 -2.38 -0.20 -18.82
N ASN A 279 -2.02 -0.98 -19.83
CA ASN A 279 -2.55 -0.85 -21.18
C ASN A 279 -2.57 -2.24 -21.89
N PRO A 280 -3.73 -2.90 -22.01
CA PRO A 280 -5.06 -2.49 -21.52
C PRO A 280 -5.23 -2.66 -20.00
N ARG A 281 -6.31 -2.05 -19.50
CA ARG A 281 -6.86 -2.14 -18.13
C ARG A 281 -8.13 -2.98 -18.15
N VAL A 282 -8.08 -4.13 -17.49
CA VAL A 282 -9.09 -5.18 -17.60
C VAL A 282 -9.76 -5.42 -16.25
N LEU A 283 -11.09 -5.43 -16.23
CA LEU A 283 -11.87 -5.86 -15.07
C LEU A 283 -12.54 -7.19 -15.38
N GLN A 284 -12.20 -8.24 -14.64
CA GLN A 284 -12.95 -9.50 -14.60
C GLN A 284 -13.95 -9.42 -13.45
N ARG A 285 -15.24 -9.36 -13.76
CA ARG A 285 -16.25 -9.14 -12.71
C ARG A 285 -16.36 -10.36 -11.79
N ALA A 286 -16.36 -10.11 -10.48
CA ALA A 286 -16.54 -11.15 -9.47
C ALA A 286 -17.92 -11.82 -9.59
N ASP A 287 -18.94 -11.02 -9.89
CA ASP A 287 -20.31 -11.44 -10.12
C ASP A 287 -20.88 -10.65 -11.31
N THR A 288 -21.04 -11.35 -12.44
CA THR A 288 -21.50 -10.74 -13.69
C THR A 288 -22.97 -10.32 -13.66
N SER A 289 -23.74 -10.76 -12.66
CA SER A 289 -25.14 -10.35 -12.44
C SER A 289 -25.27 -9.00 -11.74
N LYS A 290 -24.19 -8.52 -11.11
CA LYS A 290 -24.15 -7.24 -10.40
C LYS A 290 -23.59 -6.12 -11.27
N ALA A 291 -24.03 -4.90 -10.98
CA ALA A 291 -23.39 -3.68 -11.48
C ALA A 291 -21.92 -3.61 -11.01
N ILE A 292 -21.08 -2.84 -11.72
CA ILE A 292 -19.62 -2.82 -11.49
C ILE A 292 -19.31 -2.41 -10.05
N GLU A 293 -19.90 -1.33 -9.57
CA GLU A 293 -19.69 -0.76 -8.24
C GLU A 293 -20.13 -1.71 -7.12
N LEU A 294 -21.15 -2.54 -7.36
CA LEU A 294 -21.65 -3.51 -6.38
C LEU A 294 -20.69 -4.71 -6.19
N ASN A 295 -19.78 -4.94 -7.13
CA ASN A 295 -18.69 -5.91 -6.96
C ASN A 295 -17.58 -5.38 -6.04
N LYS A 296 -17.52 -4.05 -5.81
CA LYS A 296 -16.49 -3.38 -5.02
C LYS A 296 -15.06 -3.73 -5.46
N GLN A 297 -14.82 -3.89 -6.75
CA GLN A 297 -13.52 -4.34 -7.26
C GLN A 297 -12.55 -3.20 -7.58
N VAL A 298 -13.07 -2.00 -7.84
CA VAL A 298 -12.24 -0.83 -8.15
C VAL A 298 -12.81 0.37 -7.41
N GLY A 299 -12.03 0.96 -6.51
CA GLY A 299 -12.49 2.10 -5.72
C GLY A 299 -11.46 3.21 -5.59
N VAL A 300 -11.96 4.41 -5.32
CA VAL A 300 -11.18 5.65 -5.22
C VAL A 300 -11.64 6.44 -4.00
N HIS A 301 -10.76 7.29 -3.51
CA HIS A 301 -11.04 8.30 -2.49
C HIS A 301 -10.00 9.42 -2.59
N SER A 302 -10.27 10.55 -1.94
CA SER A 302 -9.30 11.63 -1.79
C SER A 302 -8.19 11.23 -0.82
N TRP A 303 -6.97 11.73 -1.01
CA TRP A 303 -5.94 11.66 0.02
C TRP A 303 -6.11 12.75 1.10
N ALA A 304 -5.42 12.56 2.22
CA ALA A 304 -5.29 13.51 3.31
C ALA A 304 -3.85 13.50 3.83
N GLU A 305 -3.42 14.62 4.40
CA GLU A 305 -2.11 14.80 5.03
C GLU A 305 -2.36 15.53 6.36
N ASP A 306 -1.99 14.90 7.47
CA ASP A 306 -2.28 15.36 8.83
C ASP A 306 -3.78 15.67 9.02
N ASP A 307 -4.10 16.90 9.45
CA ASP A 307 -5.46 17.41 9.68
C ASP A 307 -6.12 17.98 8.42
N LYS A 308 -5.47 17.87 7.26
CA LYS A 308 -5.91 18.47 6.00
C LYS A 308 -6.29 17.44 4.96
N THR A 309 -7.35 17.76 4.23
CA THR A 309 -7.75 17.00 3.04
C THR A 309 -7.02 17.51 1.81
N ALA A 310 -6.95 16.71 0.74
CA ALA A 310 -6.40 17.15 -0.54
C ALA A 310 -6.98 18.49 -1.03
N LYS A 311 -8.26 18.77 -0.74
CA LYS A 311 -8.95 19.99 -1.19
C LYS A 311 -8.53 21.24 -0.44
N ASP A 312 -7.91 21.10 0.73
CA ASP A 312 -7.37 22.21 1.51
C ASP A 312 -6.03 22.72 0.95
N PHE A 313 -5.37 21.90 0.12
CA PHE A 313 -4.15 22.30 -0.57
C PHE A 313 -4.48 22.97 -1.92
N PRO A 314 -3.80 24.08 -2.27
CA PRO A 314 -4.01 24.70 -3.56
C PRO A 314 -3.40 23.83 -4.66
N TYR A 315 -4.01 23.76 -5.86
CA TYR A 315 -3.51 22.95 -6.98
C TYR A 315 -2.10 23.27 -7.50
N LYS A 316 -1.46 24.34 -7.01
CA LYS A 316 -0.03 24.63 -7.22
C LYS A 316 0.90 23.84 -6.29
N ASN A 317 0.37 23.21 -5.24
CA ASN A 317 1.10 22.36 -4.31
C ASN A 317 1.75 21.18 -5.07
N GLU A 318 2.95 20.79 -4.65
CA GLU A 318 3.73 19.74 -5.30
C GLU A 318 2.99 18.40 -5.31
N SER A 319 2.23 18.04 -4.26
CA SER A 319 1.46 16.80 -4.18
C SER A 319 0.40 16.71 -5.29
N HIS A 320 -0.33 17.79 -5.56
CA HIS A 320 -1.24 17.84 -6.71
C HIS A 320 -0.50 17.76 -8.05
N ARG A 321 0.64 18.44 -8.18
CA ARG A 321 1.44 18.42 -9.43
C ARG A 321 2.02 17.04 -9.72
N LYS A 322 2.48 16.32 -8.69
CA LYS A 322 2.93 14.93 -8.75
C LYS A 322 1.82 14.04 -9.30
N GLN A 323 0.65 14.06 -8.66
CA GLN A 323 -0.51 13.26 -9.04
C GLN A 323 -1.02 13.60 -10.44
N ALA A 324 -1.19 14.88 -10.76
CA ALA A 324 -1.59 15.32 -12.10
C ALA A 324 -0.62 14.86 -13.19
N THR A 325 0.69 14.94 -12.91
CA THR A 325 1.72 14.46 -13.84
C THR A 325 1.66 12.94 -14.01
N TYR A 326 1.49 12.21 -12.90
CA TYR A 326 1.36 10.75 -12.92
C TYR A 326 0.17 10.30 -13.78
N PHE A 327 -1.04 10.78 -13.47
CA PHE A 327 -2.24 10.39 -14.20
C PHE A 327 -2.22 10.87 -15.65
N LYS A 328 -1.73 12.09 -15.94
CA LYS A 328 -1.53 12.56 -17.32
C LYS A 328 -0.58 11.64 -18.08
N LYS A 329 0.46 11.13 -17.43
CA LYS A 329 1.43 10.22 -18.05
C LYS A 329 0.79 8.88 -18.39
N VAL A 330 0.03 8.29 -17.47
CA VAL A 330 -0.43 6.90 -17.63
C VAL A 330 -1.79 6.74 -18.29
N MET A 331 -2.67 7.74 -18.18
CA MET A 331 -4.01 7.76 -18.79
C MET A 331 -4.15 8.74 -19.97
N GLY A 332 -3.14 9.57 -20.25
CA GLY A 332 -3.23 10.58 -21.30
C GLY A 332 -4.20 11.71 -20.95
N ASP A 333 -5.03 12.13 -21.91
CA ASP A 333 -5.80 13.37 -21.81
C ASP A 333 -6.87 13.37 -20.70
N THR A 334 -7.44 12.20 -20.38
CA THR A 334 -8.42 12.06 -19.29
C THR A 334 -7.77 12.01 -17.91
N GLY A 335 -6.44 11.85 -17.82
CA GLY A 335 -5.76 11.56 -16.57
C GLY A 335 -5.91 12.63 -15.48
N ILE A 336 -5.74 13.91 -15.83
CA ILE A 336 -5.89 15.00 -14.84
C ILE A 336 -7.34 15.08 -14.33
N ASP A 337 -8.31 14.78 -15.20
CA ASP A 337 -9.73 14.84 -14.85
C ASP A 337 -10.16 13.64 -14.04
N PHE A 338 -9.56 12.47 -14.29
CA PHE A 338 -9.70 11.30 -13.43
C PHE A 338 -9.11 11.56 -12.04
N TYR A 339 -7.94 12.20 -11.96
CA TYR A 339 -7.35 12.59 -10.67
C TYR A 339 -8.27 13.53 -9.88
N ILE A 340 -8.80 14.58 -10.50
CA ILE A 340 -9.76 15.48 -9.83
C ILE A 340 -11.00 14.71 -9.38
N PHE A 341 -11.49 13.78 -10.22
CA PHE A 341 -12.58 12.90 -9.85
C PHE A 341 -12.31 12.09 -8.59
N THR A 342 -11.10 11.54 -8.39
CA THR A 342 -10.81 10.79 -7.16
C THR A 342 -10.93 11.68 -5.91
N LEU A 343 -10.52 12.95 -6.01
CA LEU A 343 -10.67 13.94 -4.92
C LEU A 343 -12.14 14.28 -4.63
N ASP A 344 -12.98 14.31 -5.67
CA ASP A 344 -14.38 14.69 -5.58
C ASP A 344 -15.30 13.55 -5.18
N SER A 345 -14.88 12.31 -5.38
CA SER A 345 -15.74 11.13 -5.23
C SER A 345 -15.99 10.73 -3.78
N ALA A 346 -14.95 10.78 -2.92
CA ALA A 346 -15.07 10.44 -1.50
C ALA A 346 -13.98 11.13 -0.67
N PRO A 347 -14.24 11.45 0.62
CA PRO A 347 -13.19 11.93 1.54
C PRO A 347 -12.17 10.83 1.84
N ALA A 348 -11.08 11.16 2.54
CA ALA A 348 -10.02 10.20 2.85
C ALA A 348 -10.48 8.97 3.65
N SER A 349 -11.46 9.13 4.52
CA SER A 349 -12.09 8.03 5.27
C SER A 349 -13.27 7.36 4.55
N GLY A 350 -13.60 7.81 3.33
CA GLY A 350 -14.74 7.33 2.55
C GLY A 350 -14.33 6.43 1.40
N GLU A 351 -15.33 5.86 0.73
CA GLU A 351 -15.14 5.00 -0.42
C GLU A 351 -16.07 5.40 -1.55
N HIS A 352 -15.54 5.52 -2.76
CA HIS A 352 -16.33 5.53 -4.00
C HIS A 352 -15.94 4.34 -4.87
N TRP A 353 -16.88 3.43 -5.08
CA TRP A 353 -16.69 2.29 -5.97
C TRP A 353 -17.02 2.71 -7.40
N VAL A 354 -16.04 2.58 -8.31
CA VAL A 354 -16.13 3.07 -9.68
C VAL A 354 -17.32 2.45 -10.40
N THR A 355 -18.22 3.29 -10.88
CA THR A 355 -19.38 2.86 -11.67
C THR A 355 -19.01 2.68 -13.14
N LYS A 356 -19.91 2.07 -13.92
CA LYS A 356 -19.76 2.04 -15.38
C LYS A 356 -19.70 3.46 -15.98
N ALA A 357 -20.53 4.38 -15.49
CA ALA A 357 -20.57 5.75 -15.99
C ALA A 357 -19.27 6.51 -15.70
N ASP A 358 -18.68 6.33 -14.51
CA ASP A 358 -17.36 6.86 -14.19
C ASP A 358 -16.31 6.29 -15.14
N SER A 359 -16.32 4.97 -15.34
CA SER A 359 -15.38 4.31 -16.22
C SER A 359 -15.49 4.81 -17.67
N ASP A 360 -16.70 4.90 -18.22
CA ASP A 360 -16.94 5.38 -19.59
C ASP A 360 -16.47 6.84 -19.75
N LYS A 361 -16.70 7.69 -18.73
CA LYS A 361 -16.33 9.11 -18.76
C LYS A 361 -14.82 9.33 -18.89
N TYR A 362 -14.01 8.48 -18.25
CA TYR A 362 -12.56 8.63 -18.20
C TYR A 362 -11.81 7.63 -19.07
N ASP A 363 -12.52 6.79 -19.82
CA ASP A 363 -11.99 5.60 -20.49
C ASP A 363 -11.14 4.78 -19.50
N PHE A 364 -11.66 4.51 -18.31
CA PHE A 364 -10.86 3.97 -17.21
C PHE A 364 -10.66 2.46 -17.32
N ILE A 365 -11.75 1.70 -17.36
CA ILE A 365 -11.72 0.26 -17.63
C ILE A 365 -11.86 0.06 -19.14
N THR A 366 -10.74 -0.25 -19.79
CA THR A 366 -10.69 -0.41 -21.25
C THR A 366 -11.25 -1.75 -21.74
N ARG A 367 -11.41 -2.73 -20.85
CA ARG A 367 -12.05 -4.03 -21.15
C ARG A 367 -12.72 -4.62 -19.91
N ILE A 368 -13.96 -5.07 -20.08
CA ILE A 368 -14.73 -5.80 -19.06
C ILE A 368 -14.90 -7.23 -19.54
N GLU A 369 -14.57 -8.19 -18.68
CA GLU A 369 -14.68 -9.63 -18.90
C GLU A 369 -15.76 -10.24 -17.99
#